data_AF-A0AA37AFB1-F1
#
_entry.id   AF-A0AA37AFB1-F1
#
_cell.length_a   1.000
_cell.length_b   1.000
_cell.length_c   1.000
_cell.angle_alpha   90.00
_cell.angle_beta   90.00
_cell.angle_gamma   90.00
#
_symmetry.space_group_name_H-M   'P 1'
#
loop_
_entity.id
_entity.type
_entity.pdbx_description
1 polymer ?
#
loop_
_entity_poly.entity_id
_entity_poly.type
_entity_poly.pdbx_seq_one_letter_code
_entity_poly.pdbx_strand_id
1 'polypeptide(L)'
;MRLGDLGRIAQDGQVVILLENAPTIDAVPVVRCKECIYYKICDEWETGKRMLCEIHHHSYLDHDGDEHFCSLGQRKEAGHEQ
;
A
#
# COMPACT_ATOMS: atom_id res chain seq x y z
N MET A 1 14.83 37.61 -20.09
CA MET A 1 13.45 37.98 -20.47
C MET A 1 12.55 37.65 -19.29
N ARG A 2 11.73 38.59 -18.82
CA ARG A 2 11.06 38.55 -17.51
C ARG A 2 9.94 37.51 -17.46
N LEU A 3 9.84 36.88 -16.29
CA LEU A 3 8.74 36.05 -15.81
C LEU A 3 7.49 36.93 -15.70
N GLY A 4 6.47 36.65 -16.50
CA GLY A 4 5.23 37.42 -16.51
C GLY A 4 4.11 36.60 -17.10
N ASP A 5 3.11 36.38 -16.24
CA ASP A 5 1.73 36.05 -16.59
C ASP A 5 1.41 34.56 -16.82
N LEU A 6 1.14 33.91 -15.69
CA LEU A 6 0.22 32.78 -15.51
C LEU A 6 -1.08 33.00 -16.31
N GLY A 7 -1.06 32.61 -17.57
CA GLY A 7 -2.18 32.71 -18.50
C GLY A 7 -3.10 31.51 -18.40
N ARG A 8 -4.25 31.73 -17.74
CA ARG A 8 -5.58 31.14 -17.99
C ARG A 8 -5.67 29.62 -18.30
N ILE A 9 -6.31 28.95 -17.34
CA ILE A 9 -6.99 27.65 -17.45
C ILE A 9 -7.91 27.69 -18.69
N ALA A 10 -7.49 27.05 -19.79
CA ALA A 10 -8.33 26.83 -20.97
C ALA A 10 -9.03 25.48 -20.84
N GLN A 11 -10.35 25.54 -21.02
CA GLN A 11 -11.35 24.55 -20.68
C GLN A 11 -11.44 23.37 -21.68
N ASP A 12 -11.74 22.18 -21.14
CA ASP A 12 -12.63 21.14 -21.69
C ASP A 12 -12.32 20.41 -23.01
N GLY A 13 -11.07 20.27 -23.41
CA GLY A 13 -10.73 19.31 -24.48
C GLY A 13 -9.28 18.86 -24.57
N GLN A 14 -8.36 19.66 -24.02
CA GLN A 14 -6.92 19.40 -24.15
C GLN A 14 -6.33 18.58 -22.99
N VAL A 15 -6.98 18.60 -21.82
CA VAL A 15 -6.55 17.86 -20.62
C VAL A 15 -6.74 16.34 -20.78
N VAL A 16 -7.78 15.92 -21.49
CA VAL A 16 -8.11 14.50 -21.69
C VAL A 16 -7.04 13.78 -22.52
N ILE A 17 -6.55 14.43 -23.58
CA ILE A 17 -5.54 13.87 -24.51
C ILE A 17 -4.21 13.59 -23.81
N LEU A 18 -3.86 14.37 -22.78
CA LEU A 18 -2.64 14.18 -22.00
C LEU A 18 -2.71 12.96 -21.06
N LEU A 19 -3.90 12.61 -20.53
CA LEU A 19 -4.06 11.42 -19.70
C LEU A 19 -4.05 10.13 -20.53
N GLU A 20 -4.64 10.13 -21.72
CA GLU A 20 -4.71 8.94 -22.59
C GLU A 20 -3.33 8.46 -23.05
N ASN A 21 -2.38 9.39 -23.20
CA ASN A 21 -1.02 9.10 -23.64
C ASN A 21 0.01 9.13 -22.50
N ALA A 22 -0.44 9.30 -21.26
CA ALA A 22 0.45 9.27 -20.11
C ALA A 22 0.98 7.84 -19.92
N PRO A 23 2.29 7.64 -19.68
CA PRO A 23 2.80 6.32 -19.34
C PRO A 23 2.13 5.84 -18.05
N THR A 24 1.44 4.72 -18.13
CA THR A 24 0.87 4.03 -16.97
C THR A 24 1.88 3.04 -16.42
N ILE A 25 2.00 2.96 -15.10
CA ILE A 25 2.70 1.87 -14.43
C ILE A 25 1.66 0.95 -13.79
N ASP A 26 1.92 -0.35 -13.82
CA ASP A 26 1.10 -1.30 -13.10
C ASP A 26 1.18 -1.03 -11.60
N ALA A 27 0.02 -0.94 -10.95
CA ALA A 27 -0.03 -0.82 -9.50
C ALA A 27 0.46 -2.13 -8.89
N VAL A 28 1.61 -2.08 -8.20
CA VAL A 28 2.10 -3.23 -7.43
C VAL A 28 1.24 -3.34 -6.16
N PRO A 29 0.55 -4.47 -5.92
CA PRO A 29 -0.24 -4.64 -4.72
C PRO A 29 0.69 -4.70 -3.51
N VAL A 30 0.56 -3.73 -2.62
CA VAL A 30 1.18 -3.78 -1.29
C VAL A 30 0.14 -4.19 -0.26
N VAL A 31 0.53 -5.05 0.68
CA VAL A 31 -0.32 -5.50 1.79
C VAL A 31 0.29 -5.04 3.10
N ARG A 32 -0.56 -4.57 4.03
CA ARG A 32 -0.12 -4.29 5.39
C ARG A 32 0.19 -5.59 6.10
N CYS A 33 1.21 -5.65 6.94
CA CYS A 33 1.59 -6.87 7.64
C CYS A 33 0.40 -7.54 8.33
N LYS A 34 -0.44 -6.80 9.07
CA LYS A 34 -1.65 -7.35 9.75
C LYS A 34 -2.69 -8.00 8.82
N GLU A 35 -2.72 -7.61 7.55
CA GLU A 35 -3.62 -8.13 6.51
C GLU A 35 -3.01 -9.30 5.72
N CYS A 36 -1.73 -9.59 5.95
CA CYS A 36 -0.98 -10.63 5.27
C CYS A 36 -1.33 -12.03 5.81
N ILE A 37 -1.29 -13.05 4.96
CA ILE A 37 -1.47 -14.46 5.38
C ILE A 37 -0.36 -14.97 6.29
N TYR A 38 0.84 -14.39 6.17
CA TYR A 38 2.04 -14.79 6.93
C TYR A 38 2.17 -14.10 8.28
N TYR A 39 1.18 -13.30 8.67
CA TYR A 39 1.15 -12.61 9.95
C TYR A 39 0.56 -13.51 11.02
N LYS A 40 1.31 -13.67 12.12
CA LYS A 40 0.90 -14.48 13.27
C LYS A 40 1.05 -13.71 14.56
N ILE A 41 0.06 -13.85 15.44
CA ILE A 41 0.19 -13.48 16.84
C ILE A 41 0.74 -14.71 17.56
N CYS A 42 1.95 -14.59 18.11
CA CYS A 42 2.60 -15.68 18.84
C CYS A 42 2.15 -15.73 20.29
N ASP A 43 1.96 -14.56 20.91
CA ASP A 43 1.60 -14.44 22.31
C ASP A 43 0.74 -13.20 22.55
N GLU A 44 -0.13 -13.27 23.54
CA GLU A 44 -1.05 -12.20 23.93
C GLU A 44 -1.07 -12.07 25.46
N TRP A 45 -0.85 -10.84 25.94
CA TRP A 45 -0.93 -10.45 27.35
C TRP A 45 -1.85 -9.23 27.49
N GLU A 46 -2.22 -8.89 28.73
CA GLU A 46 -3.03 -7.69 29.01
C GLU A 46 -2.40 -6.39 28.48
N THR A 47 -1.06 -6.33 28.42
CA THR A 47 -0.32 -5.14 27.99
C THR A 47 -0.04 -5.08 26.49
N GLY A 48 -0.36 -6.12 25.71
CA GLY A 48 -0.10 -6.14 24.28
C GLY A 48 0.10 -7.53 23.68
N LYS A 49 0.45 -7.56 22.39
CA LYS A 49 0.64 -8.79 21.61
C LYS A 49 2.05 -8.86 21.04
N ARG A 50 2.60 -10.08 20.96
CA ARG A 50 3.83 -10.37 20.21
C ARG A 50 3.48 -10.97 18.87
N MET A 51 4.03 -10.40 17.81
CA MET A 51 3.66 -10.69 16.43
C MET A 51 4.88 -11.14 15.63
N LEU A 52 4.66 -12.00 14.64
CA LEU A 52 5.70 -12.62 13.83
C LEU A 52 5.28 -12.63 12.36
N CYS A 53 6.26 -12.43 11.48
CA CYS A 53 6.14 -12.70 10.05
C CYS A 53 6.81 -14.02 9.69
N GLU A 54 6.08 -14.95 9.09
CA GLU A 54 6.63 -16.26 8.71
C GLU A 54 7.65 -16.18 7.57
N ILE A 55 7.49 -15.28 6.60
CA ILE A 55 8.44 -15.15 5.49
C ILE A 55 9.76 -14.53 5.96
N HIS A 56 9.67 -13.53 6.82
CA HIS A 56 10.85 -12.79 7.22
C HIS A 56 11.60 -13.45 8.38
N HIS A 57 11.04 -14.49 9.02
CA HIS A 57 11.56 -15.39 10.08
C HIS A 57 12.32 -14.78 11.28
N HIS A 58 12.73 -13.51 11.18
CA HIS A 58 13.72 -12.82 11.98
C HIS A 58 13.19 -11.49 12.53
N SER A 59 11.98 -11.08 12.13
CA SER A 59 11.35 -9.86 12.63
C SER A 59 10.17 -10.24 13.52
N TYR A 60 10.39 -10.23 14.83
CA TYR A 60 9.29 -9.84 15.70
C TYR A 60 8.83 -8.47 15.22
N LEU A 61 7.54 -8.37 14.89
CA LEU A 61 6.97 -7.09 14.50
C LEU A 61 6.77 -6.31 15.80
N ASP A 62 7.43 -5.16 15.91
CA ASP A 62 7.11 -4.17 16.95
C ASP A 62 5.65 -3.71 16.79
N HIS A 63 5.11 -3.02 17.79
CA HIS A 63 3.72 -2.51 17.73
C HIS A 63 3.44 -1.64 16.48
N ASP A 64 4.47 -1.01 15.91
CA ASP A 64 4.38 -0.23 14.66
C ASP A 64 4.51 -1.08 13.39
N GLY A 65 5.00 -2.32 13.50
CA GLY A 65 5.20 -3.26 12.41
C GLY A 65 3.90 -3.68 11.69
N ASP A 66 2.76 -3.48 12.34
CA ASP A 66 1.42 -3.72 11.80
C ASP A 66 0.99 -2.71 10.73
N GLU A 67 1.55 -1.49 10.78
CA GLU A 67 1.23 -0.41 9.83
C GLU A 67 2.16 -0.38 8.62
N HIS A 68 3.20 -1.22 8.61
CA HIS A 68 4.12 -1.33 7.48
C HIS A 68 3.56 -2.19 6.35
N PHE A 69 3.94 -1.81 5.13
CA PHE A 69 3.65 -2.56 3.92
C PHE A 69 4.77 -3.56 3.62
N CYS A 70 4.38 -4.81 3.31
CA CYS A 70 5.29 -5.88 2.96
C CYS A 70 5.26 -6.12 1.45
N SER A 71 6.42 -6.08 0.80
CA SER A 71 6.56 -6.35 -0.65
C SER A 71 6.39 -7.82 -1.03
N LEU A 72 6.57 -8.73 -0.05
CA LEU A 72 6.37 -10.17 -0.20
C LEU A 72 5.05 -10.66 0.38
N GLY A 73 4.24 -9.74 0.90
CA GLY A 73 3.02 -10.12 1.60
C GLY A 73 1.93 -10.53 0.62
N GLN A 74 1.11 -11.48 1.04
CA GLN A 74 -0.05 -11.96 0.30
C GLN A 74 -1.32 -11.71 1.11
N ARG A 75 -2.37 -11.18 0.45
CA ARG A 75 -3.66 -10.92 1.10
C ARG A 75 -4.35 -12.23 1.49
N LYS A 76 -5.04 -12.21 2.64
CA LYS A 76 -5.99 -13.27 3.00
C LYS A 76 -7.08 -13.33 1.93
N GLU A 77 -7.39 -14.53 1.47
CA GLU A 77 -8.51 -14.74 0.56
C GLU A 77 -9.79 -14.26 1.26
N ALA A 78 -10.52 -13.33 0.66
CA ALA A 78 -11.88 -13.05 1.11
C ALA A 78 -12.69 -14.30 0.77
N GLY A 79 -13.42 -14.85 1.75
CA GLY A 79 -14.38 -15.92 1.48
C GLY A 79 -15.45 -15.37 0.53
N HIS A 80 -15.28 -15.60 -0.77
CA HIS A 80 -16.31 -15.34 -1.76
C HIS A 80 -17.25 -16.54 -1.75
N GLU A 81 -18.14 -16.62 -0.77
CA GLU A 81 -19.35 -17.41 -0.93
C GLU A 81 -20.17 -16.76 -2.06
N GLN A 82 -20.33 -17.49 -3.16
CA GLN A 82 -21.22 -17.13 -4.28
C GLN A 82 -22.61 -17.73 -4.05
#